data_AF-A0A495V427-F1
#
_entry.id   AF-A0A495V427-F1
#
_cell.length_a   1.000
_cell.length_b   1.000
_cell.length_c   1.000
_cell.angle_alpha   90.00
_cell.angle_beta   90.00
_cell.angle_gamma   90.00
#
_symmetry.space_group_name_H-M   'P 1'
#
loop_
_entity.id
_entity.type
_entity.pdbx_description
1 polymer ?
#
loop_
_entity_poly.entity_id
_entity_poly.type
_entity_poly.pdbx_seq_one_letter_code
_entity_poly.pdbx_strand_id
1 'polypeptide(L)'
;MITNRYYYYRACVFQSRVDRDGTEMKVCHQTSGRLRLRISALHQDREVAARLESALRGQAGIATVRANPACASLVVHYEVGTLDAPAIQERVHALLNPAASVTAPHAPPVDRAFQRWWSRVRRGLADWTTTLGQPVRALDRLPLRGRTSARVPPRKTEAPILLCRLNLRLTRWMLRTSARGWREELFPERRSIVRARPSR
;
A
#
# COMPACT_ATOMS: atom_id res chain seq x y z
N MET A 1 20.47 -25.91 -36.60
CA MET A 1 19.24 -26.34 -35.90
C MET A 1 18.60 -25.11 -35.26
N ILE A 2 17.66 -24.47 -35.95
CA ILE A 2 16.88 -23.33 -35.42
C ILE A 2 15.43 -23.75 -35.53
N THR A 3 14.89 -24.32 -34.45
CA THR A 3 13.45 -24.63 -34.37
C THR A 3 12.70 -23.34 -34.09
N ASN A 4 12.33 -22.69 -35.19
CA ASN A 4 11.37 -21.60 -35.24
C ASN A 4 10.00 -22.14 -34.75
N ARG A 5 9.77 -22.09 -33.44
CA ARG A 5 8.48 -22.45 -32.84
C ARG A 5 7.50 -21.33 -33.12
N TYR A 6 6.72 -21.54 -34.19
CA TYR A 6 5.45 -20.88 -34.44
C TYR A 6 4.57 -20.99 -33.19
N TYR A 7 4.50 -19.92 -32.39
CA TYR A 7 3.51 -19.83 -31.31
C TYR A 7 2.15 -19.52 -31.93
N TYR A 8 1.29 -20.51 -31.81
CA TYR A 8 -0.13 -20.53 -32.19
C TYR A 8 -0.85 -19.18 -31.98
N TYR A 9 -1.33 -18.60 -33.08
CA TYR A 9 -2.48 -17.70 -33.09
C TYR A 9 -3.74 -18.52 -32.77
N ARG A 10 -3.87 -18.95 -31.51
CA ARG A 10 -5.14 -19.49 -31.05
C ARG A 10 -6.03 -18.30 -30.75
N ALA A 11 -7.07 -18.18 -31.56
CA ALA A 11 -8.14 -17.18 -31.59
C ALA A 11 -8.23 -16.28 -30.34
N CYS A 12 -8.43 -14.99 -30.59
CA CYS A 12 -8.94 -14.02 -29.65
C CYS A 12 -10.32 -14.50 -29.14
N VAL A 13 -10.34 -15.51 -28.27
CA VAL A 13 -11.56 -15.97 -27.62
C VAL A 13 -11.86 -14.89 -26.61
N PHE A 14 -12.86 -14.10 -26.97
CA PHE A 14 -13.38 -13.01 -26.17
C PHE A 14 -14.09 -13.61 -24.96
N GLN A 15 -13.30 -13.95 -23.94
CA GLN A 15 -13.83 -14.49 -22.70
C GLN A 15 -14.26 -13.31 -21.83
N SER A 16 -15.58 -13.16 -21.68
CA SER A 16 -16.19 -12.31 -20.67
C SER A 16 -16.58 -13.16 -19.47
N ARG A 17 -16.16 -12.73 -18.28
CA ARG A 17 -16.72 -13.19 -17.00
C ARG A 17 -17.45 -12.02 -16.36
N VAL A 18 -18.65 -12.29 -15.88
CA VAL A 18 -19.46 -11.34 -15.11
C VAL A 18 -19.51 -11.87 -13.69
N ASP A 19 -19.13 -11.05 -12.72
CA ASP A 19 -19.28 -11.40 -11.31
C ASP A 19 -20.67 -11.05 -10.78
N ARG A 20 -21.04 -11.62 -9.62
CA ARG A 20 -22.27 -11.36 -8.87
C ARG A 20 -22.48 -9.87 -8.57
N ASP A 21 -21.39 -9.12 -8.40
CA ASP A 21 -21.43 -7.68 -8.13
C ASP A 21 -21.62 -6.84 -9.41
N GLY A 22 -21.90 -7.48 -10.56
CA GLY A 22 -22.04 -6.81 -11.85
C GLY A 22 -20.72 -6.32 -12.45
N THR A 23 -19.58 -6.72 -11.87
CA THR A 23 -18.27 -6.40 -12.42
C THR A 23 -18.01 -7.30 -13.64
N GLU A 24 -18.00 -6.68 -14.82
CA GLU A 24 -17.66 -7.35 -16.08
C GLU A 24 -16.15 -7.26 -16.30
N MET A 25 -15.50 -8.43 -16.39
CA MET A 25 -14.11 -8.57 -16.79
C MET A 25 -14.03 -9.27 -18.15
N LYS A 26 -13.18 -8.73 -19.02
CA LYS A 26 -13.11 -9.16 -20.42
C LYS A 26 -11.72 -9.05 -20.99
N VAL A 27 -11.28 -10.07 -21.72
CA VAL A 27 -10.00 -10.03 -22.44
C VAL A 27 -10.17 -9.25 -23.74
N CYS A 28 -9.49 -8.10 -23.85
CA CYS A 28 -9.49 -7.30 -25.08
C CYS A 28 -8.43 -7.75 -26.07
N HIS A 29 -7.24 -8.06 -25.56
CA HIS A 29 -6.10 -8.46 -26.39
C HIS A 29 -5.14 -9.31 -25.56
N GLN A 30 -4.65 -10.38 -26.15
CA GLN A 30 -3.68 -11.27 -25.55
C GLN A 30 -2.59 -11.59 -26.57
N THR A 31 -1.36 -11.31 -26.18
CA THR A 31 -0.14 -11.65 -26.91
C THR A 31 0.85 -12.29 -25.95
N SER A 32 1.84 -13.00 -26.48
CA SER A 32 2.93 -13.53 -25.65
C SER A 32 3.59 -12.40 -24.86
N GLY A 33 3.45 -12.44 -23.52
CA GLY A 33 4.03 -11.47 -22.59
C GLY A 33 3.25 -10.18 -22.39
N ARG A 34 2.05 -10.03 -22.97
CA ARG A 34 1.17 -8.88 -22.73
C ARG A 34 -0.30 -9.27 -22.76
N LEU A 35 -1.00 -8.90 -21.69
CA LEU A 35 -2.45 -9.10 -21.52
C LEU A 35 -3.11 -7.74 -21.31
N ARG A 36 -4.17 -7.46 -22.10
CA ARG A 36 -5.03 -6.29 -21.91
C ARG A 36 -6.44 -6.74 -21.56
N LEU A 37 -6.87 -6.35 -20.36
CA LEU A 37 -8.21 -6.59 -19.84
C LEU A 37 -9.03 -5.30 -19.88
N ARG A 38 -10.34 -5.45 -20.07
CA ARG A 38 -11.35 -4.44 -19.77
C ARG A 38 -12.11 -4.90 -18.52
N ILE A 39 -12.20 -4.02 -17.55
CA ILE A 39 -12.79 -4.28 -16.23
C ILE A 39 -13.69 -3.09 -15.92
N SER A 40 -15.01 -3.29 -15.93
CA SER A 40 -15.98 -2.20 -15.75
C SER A 40 -15.80 -1.46 -14.41
N ALA A 41 -15.43 -2.18 -13.34
CA ALA A 41 -15.19 -1.61 -12.01
C ALA A 41 -14.09 -0.52 -12.00
N LEU A 42 -13.11 -0.57 -12.91
CA LEU A 42 -12.07 0.46 -13.00
C LEU A 42 -12.62 1.84 -13.39
N HIS A 43 -13.76 1.90 -14.06
CA HIS A 43 -14.37 3.17 -14.44
C HIS A 43 -15.07 3.84 -13.25
N GLN A 44 -15.63 3.02 -12.36
CA GLN A 44 -16.45 3.46 -11.23
C GLN A 44 -15.59 3.81 -10.02
N ASP A 45 -14.50 3.07 -9.80
CA ASP A 45 -13.68 3.21 -8.61
C ASP A 45 -12.17 3.24 -8.95
N ARG A 46 -11.55 4.39 -8.66
CA ARG A 46 -10.09 4.58 -8.84
C ARG A 46 -9.27 3.84 -7.78
N GLU A 47 -9.82 3.59 -6.60
CA GLU A 47 -9.13 2.82 -5.56
C GLU A 47 -8.97 1.35 -5.98
N VAL A 48 -9.96 0.78 -6.68
CA VAL A 48 -9.84 -0.55 -7.30
C VAL A 48 -8.67 -0.59 -8.27
N ALA A 49 -8.49 0.45 -9.09
CA ALA A 49 -7.37 0.54 -10.02
C ALA A 49 -6.01 0.53 -9.31
N ALA A 50 -5.86 1.37 -8.28
CA ALA A 50 -4.64 1.44 -7.47
C ALA A 50 -4.36 0.11 -6.75
N ARG A 51 -5.40 -0.52 -6.20
CA ARG A 51 -5.30 -1.82 -5.52
C ARG A 51 -4.86 -2.92 -6.47
N LEU A 52 -5.44 -3.00 -7.67
CA LEU A 52 -5.05 -3.98 -8.69
C LEU A 52 -3.61 -3.79 -9.15
N GLU A 53 -3.21 -2.55 -9.43
CA GLU A 53 -1.82 -2.26 -9.79
C GLU A 53 -0.85 -2.67 -8.68
N SER A 54 -1.12 -2.27 -7.44
CA SER A 54 -0.25 -2.57 -6.30
C SER A 54 -0.16 -4.07 -6.02
N ALA A 55 -1.28 -4.79 -6.11
CA ALA A 55 -1.34 -6.23 -5.82
C ALA A 55 -0.63 -7.07 -6.87
N LEU A 56 -0.61 -6.63 -8.13
CA LEU A 56 0.02 -7.35 -9.24
C LEU A 56 1.51 -7.01 -9.40
N ARG A 57 1.93 -5.76 -9.13
CA ARG A 57 3.31 -5.28 -9.36
C ARG A 57 4.39 -6.03 -8.55
N GLY A 58 4.02 -6.73 -7.48
CA GLY A 58 4.93 -7.54 -6.66
C GLY A 58 4.94 -9.03 -6.95
N GLN A 59 4.22 -9.50 -7.97
CA GLN A 59 4.07 -10.93 -8.23
C GLN A 59 5.17 -11.46 -9.16
N ALA A 60 5.68 -12.65 -8.86
CA ALA A 60 6.66 -13.33 -9.71
C ALA A 60 6.12 -13.52 -11.13
N GLY A 61 6.94 -13.19 -12.13
CA GLY A 61 6.58 -13.25 -13.55
C GLY A 61 5.77 -12.05 -14.07
N ILE A 62 5.45 -11.05 -13.25
CA ILE A 62 4.85 -9.79 -13.73
C ILE A 62 5.94 -8.73 -13.87
N ALA A 63 6.14 -8.21 -15.08
CA ALA A 63 7.15 -7.20 -15.37
C ALA A 63 6.62 -5.79 -15.11
N THR A 64 5.45 -5.45 -15.66
CA THR A 64 4.82 -4.15 -15.44
C THR A 64 3.30 -4.25 -15.45
N VAL A 65 2.65 -3.36 -14.69
CA VAL A 65 1.20 -3.27 -14.58
C VAL A 65 0.79 -1.82 -14.63
N ARG A 66 -0.21 -1.54 -15.46
CA ARG A 66 -0.81 -0.22 -15.61
C ARG A 66 -2.32 -0.33 -15.78
N ALA A 67 -3.06 0.34 -14.92
CA ALA A 67 -4.48 0.58 -15.04
C ALA A 67 -4.74 1.93 -15.73
N ASN A 68 -5.80 1.98 -16.50
CA ASN A 68 -6.35 3.18 -17.10
C ASN A 68 -7.85 3.25 -16.77
N PRO A 69 -8.23 3.89 -15.65
CA PRO A 69 -9.63 4.05 -15.22
C PRO A 69 -10.53 4.71 -16.28
N ALA A 70 -10.00 5.69 -17.00
CA ALA A 70 -10.75 6.43 -18.02
C ALA A 70 -11.25 5.51 -19.16
N CYS A 71 -10.49 4.45 -19.46
CA CYS A 71 -10.85 3.47 -20.49
C CYS A 71 -11.29 2.12 -19.91
N ALA A 72 -11.51 2.02 -18.59
CA ALA A 72 -11.81 0.78 -17.89
C ALA A 72 -10.84 -0.37 -18.23
N SER A 73 -9.55 -0.07 -18.42
CA SER A 73 -8.58 -1.04 -18.99
C SER A 73 -7.40 -1.28 -18.07
N LEU A 74 -6.98 -2.54 -17.96
CA LEU A 74 -5.75 -2.96 -17.28
C LEU A 74 -4.81 -3.60 -18.30
N VAL A 75 -3.56 -3.16 -18.33
CA VAL A 75 -2.50 -3.73 -19.15
C VAL A 75 -1.46 -4.35 -18.23
N VAL A 76 -1.16 -5.62 -18.48
CA VAL A 76 -0.17 -6.40 -17.74
C VAL A 76 0.87 -6.90 -18.73
N HIS A 77 2.14 -6.56 -18.48
CA HIS A 77 3.27 -7.20 -19.13
C HIS A 77 3.82 -8.27 -18.20
N TYR A 78 4.03 -9.47 -18.74
CA TYR A 78 4.44 -10.63 -17.96
C TYR A 78 5.51 -11.42 -18.70
N GLU A 79 6.28 -12.21 -17.95
CA GLU A 79 7.35 -13.04 -18.46
C GLU A 79 6.80 -14.38 -18.96
N VAL A 80 7.02 -14.64 -20.24
CA VAL A 80 6.54 -15.84 -20.91
C VAL A 80 7.34 -17.05 -20.41
N GLY A 81 6.64 -18.09 -19.95
CA GLY A 81 7.26 -19.30 -19.39
C GLY A 81 7.29 -19.31 -17.85
N THR A 82 7.18 -18.16 -17.19
CA THR A 82 7.00 -18.05 -15.74
C THR A 82 5.53 -17.93 -15.36
N LEU A 83 4.77 -17.15 -16.13
CA LEU A 83 3.37 -16.86 -15.85
C LEU A 83 2.55 -16.85 -17.13
N ASP A 84 1.36 -17.44 -17.07
CA ASP A 84 0.44 -17.53 -18.20
C ASP A 84 -0.75 -16.55 -18.05
N ALA A 85 -1.26 -16.08 -19.17
CA ALA A 85 -2.42 -15.17 -19.21
C ALA A 85 -3.66 -15.66 -18.42
N PRO A 86 -4.11 -16.93 -18.50
CA PRO A 86 -5.22 -17.41 -17.67
C PRO A 86 -4.92 -17.31 -16.17
N ALA A 87 -3.68 -17.57 -15.74
CA ALA A 87 -3.30 -17.43 -14.33
C ALA A 87 -3.39 -15.96 -13.86
N ILE A 88 -3.03 -15.01 -14.73
CA ILE A 88 -3.20 -13.57 -14.46
C ILE A 88 -4.68 -13.20 -14.37
N GLN A 89 -5.53 -13.73 -15.25
CA GLN A 89 -6.97 -13.50 -15.22
C GLN A 89 -7.60 -13.99 -13.91
N GLU A 90 -7.25 -15.19 -13.45
CA GLU A 90 -7.72 -15.72 -12.16
C GLU A 90 -7.27 -14.85 -10.99
N ARG A 91 -6.02 -14.37 -10.99
CA ARG A 91 -5.51 -13.46 -9.96
C ARG A 91 -6.27 -12.14 -9.93
N VAL A 92 -6.53 -11.55 -11.10
CA VAL A 92 -7.33 -10.32 -11.21
C VAL A 92 -8.75 -10.57 -10.71
N HIS A 93 -9.36 -11.69 -11.08
CA HIS A 93 -10.70 -12.07 -10.64
C HIS A 93 -10.78 -12.23 -9.12
N ALA A 94 -9.80 -12.90 -8.50
CA ALA A 94 -9.74 -13.04 -7.04
C ALA A 94 -9.60 -11.69 -6.31
N LEU A 95 -8.84 -10.75 -6.88
CA LEU A 95 -8.65 -9.40 -6.33
C LEU A 95 -9.88 -8.50 -6.48
N LEU A 96 -10.67 -8.71 -7.54
CA LEU A 96 -11.95 -8.03 -7.72
C LEU A 96 -13.00 -8.55 -6.73
N ASN A 97 -12.91 -9.83 -6.36
CA ASN A 97 -13.90 -10.51 -5.53
C ASN A 97 -13.28 -11.10 -4.25
N PRO A 98 -12.81 -10.26 -3.33
CA PRO A 98 -12.12 -10.73 -2.13
C PRO A 98 -13.03 -11.61 -1.25
N ALA A 99 -14.34 -11.40 -1.26
CA ALA A 99 -15.30 -12.21 -0.51
C ALA A 99 -15.38 -13.68 -1.00
N ALA A 100 -15.12 -13.93 -2.29
CA ALA A 100 -15.08 -15.29 -2.83
C ALA A 100 -13.77 -16.04 -2.49
N SER A 101 -12.73 -15.31 -2.08
CA SER A 101 -11.40 -15.86 -1.79
C SER A 101 -11.27 -16.44 -0.37
N VAL A 102 -12.33 -16.37 0.44
CA VAL A 102 -12.32 -16.85 1.84
C VAL A 102 -12.48 -18.38 1.96
N THR A 103 -12.75 -19.09 0.86
CA THR A 103 -13.03 -20.55 0.90
C THR A 103 -11.88 -21.46 0.44
N ALA A 104 -10.61 -21.07 0.60
CA ALA A 104 -9.50 -22.01 0.49
C ALA A 104 -8.28 -21.57 1.33
N PRO A 105 -7.98 -22.22 2.47
CA PRO A 105 -6.75 -21.97 3.19
C PRO A 105 -5.61 -22.73 2.50
N HIS A 106 -5.00 -22.15 1.47
CA HIS A 106 -3.60 -22.45 1.19
C HIS A 106 -2.76 -21.33 1.80
N ALA A 107 -2.48 -21.48 3.10
CA ALA A 107 -1.43 -20.70 3.73
C ALA A 107 -0.10 -21.04 3.03
N PRO A 108 0.62 -20.07 2.44
CA PRO A 108 2.06 -20.25 2.25
C PRO A 108 2.69 -20.42 3.64
N PRO A 109 3.86 -21.07 3.77
CA PRO A 109 4.57 -21.11 5.03
C PRO A 109 5.05 -19.69 5.32
N VAL A 110 4.20 -18.87 5.94
CA VAL A 110 4.63 -17.67 6.63
C VAL A 110 5.60 -18.16 7.67
N ASP A 111 6.86 -17.78 7.48
CA ASP A 111 7.96 -18.14 8.34
C ASP A 111 7.54 -17.96 9.80
N ARG A 112 7.42 -19.09 10.52
CA ARG A 112 6.94 -19.13 11.90
C ARG A 112 7.79 -18.20 12.78
N ALA A 113 9.02 -17.87 12.34
CA ALA A 113 9.88 -16.87 12.97
C ALA A 113 9.25 -15.48 13.04
N PHE A 114 8.62 -14.98 11.95
CA PHE A 114 8.04 -13.63 11.92
C PHE A 114 6.79 -13.52 12.80
N GLN A 115 5.91 -14.52 12.76
CA GLN A 115 4.74 -14.59 13.64
C GLN A 115 5.14 -14.71 15.13
N ARG A 116 6.17 -15.51 15.44
CA ARG A 116 6.73 -15.61 16.81
C ARG A 116 7.38 -14.30 17.26
N TRP A 117 8.05 -13.59 16.36
CA TRP A 117 8.64 -12.29 16.65
C TRP A 117 7.56 -11.23 16.91
N TRP A 118 6.54 -11.11 16.05
CA TRP A 118 5.45 -10.14 16.22
C TRP A 118 4.62 -10.39 17.49
N SER A 119 4.42 -11.66 17.87
CA SER A 119 3.75 -12.01 19.13
C SER A 119 4.63 -11.81 20.38
N ARG A 120 5.96 -11.76 20.26
CA ARG A 120 6.84 -11.26 21.35
C ARG A 120 6.80 -9.74 21.44
N VAL A 121 6.83 -9.05 20.30
CA VAL A 121 6.71 -7.58 20.25
C VAL A 121 5.39 -7.14 20.85
N ARG A 122 4.25 -7.77 20.51
CA ARG A 122 2.94 -7.45 21.11
C ARG A 122 2.86 -7.74 22.62
N ARG A 123 3.55 -8.76 23.13
CA ARG A 123 3.60 -9.02 24.58
C ARG A 123 4.47 -8.00 25.31
N GLY A 124 5.62 -7.62 24.75
CA GLY A 124 6.41 -6.50 25.26
C GLY A 124 5.66 -5.16 25.19
N LEU A 125 4.79 -4.99 24.19
CA LEU A 125 3.90 -3.82 24.05
C LEU A 125 2.65 -3.88 24.95
N ALA A 126 2.40 -4.97 25.69
CA ALA A 126 1.37 -5.01 26.72
C ALA A 126 1.93 -4.71 28.12
N ASP A 127 3.23 -4.93 28.33
CA ASP A 127 3.90 -4.67 29.61
C ASP A 127 4.29 -3.20 29.84
N TRP A 128 4.51 -2.41 28.78
CA TRP A 128 4.86 -0.98 28.95
C TRP A 128 3.70 -0.12 29.46
N THR A 129 2.43 -0.51 29.23
CA THR A 129 1.28 0.20 29.82
C THR A 129 1.14 -0.05 31.31
N THR A 130 1.66 -1.17 31.81
CA THR A 130 1.70 -1.49 33.24
C THR A 130 2.81 -0.73 33.98
N THR A 131 3.86 -0.31 33.25
CA THR A 131 5.04 0.33 33.85
C THR A 131 4.93 1.86 33.96
N LEU A 132 4.02 2.51 33.22
CA LEU A 132 3.82 3.97 33.28
C LEU A 132 2.50 4.40 33.97
N GLY A 133 1.75 3.45 34.54
CA GLY A 133 0.44 3.66 35.12
C GLY A 133 0.35 3.42 36.63
N GLN A 134 1.27 3.96 37.43
CA GLN A 134 1.06 4.14 38.86
C GLN A 134 0.83 5.63 39.11
N PRO A 135 -0.41 6.09 39.40
CA PRO A 135 -0.63 7.44 39.88
C PRO A 135 -0.02 7.54 41.27
N VAL A 136 0.93 8.45 41.44
CA VAL A 136 1.50 8.83 42.74
C VAL A 136 0.38 9.48 43.57
N ARG A 137 -0.46 8.67 44.22
CA ARG A 137 -1.36 9.11 45.29
C ARG A 137 -0.60 9.06 46.61
N ALA A 138 0.28 10.03 46.84
CA ALA A 138 0.78 10.36 48.17
C ALA A 138 1.51 11.70 48.10
N LEU A 139 0.76 12.81 48.15
CA LEU A 139 1.29 14.12 48.51
C LEU A 139 0.16 14.98 49.06
N ASP A 140 -0.53 14.44 50.06
CA ASP A 140 -1.16 15.26 51.08
C ASP A 140 -0.46 14.96 52.40
N ARG A 141 -0.13 16.05 53.10
CA ARG A 141 0.60 16.16 54.39
C ARG A 141 2.12 16.25 54.25
N LEU A 142 2.65 17.47 54.38
CA LEU A 142 3.30 17.96 55.61
C LEU A 142 3.87 19.40 55.41
N PRO A 143 4.17 20.13 56.52
CA PRO A 143 4.04 21.58 56.60
C PRO A 143 5.29 22.36 56.18
N LEU A 144 5.08 23.67 56.04
CA LEU A 144 6.07 24.72 55.85
C LEU A 144 7.18 24.69 56.91
N ARG A 145 8.38 25.09 56.45
CA ARG A 145 9.45 25.83 57.17
C ARG A 145 10.67 25.00 57.56
N GLY A 146 11.80 25.28 56.90
CA GLY A 146 13.12 24.80 57.29
C GLY A 146 14.17 25.03 56.20
N ARG A 147 14.83 26.17 56.25
CA ARG A 147 15.86 26.65 55.30
C ARG A 147 17.22 26.14 55.78
N THR A 148 17.87 25.25 55.04
CA THR A 148 19.34 25.05 55.10
C THR A 148 19.91 24.56 53.77
N SER A 149 21.13 25.02 53.53
CA SER A 149 21.93 24.98 52.32
C SER A 149 22.49 23.59 51.97
N ALA A 150 22.96 23.49 50.71
CA ALA A 150 23.98 22.58 50.18
C ALA A 150 23.61 21.12 49.82
N ARG A 151 23.33 20.91 48.52
CA ARG A 151 24.08 20.05 47.58
C ARG A 151 23.30 19.95 46.27
N VAL A 152 23.90 20.37 45.17
CA VAL A 152 23.32 20.26 43.82
C VAL A 152 23.39 18.79 43.37
N PRO A 153 22.26 18.09 43.15
CA PRO A 153 22.27 16.72 42.65
C PRO A 153 22.49 16.69 41.12
N PRO A 154 23.03 15.59 40.57
CA PRO A 154 23.34 15.47 39.15
C PRO A 154 22.08 15.53 38.28
N ARG A 155 22.19 16.24 37.14
CA ARG A 155 21.15 16.42 36.12
C ARG A 155 20.55 15.07 35.72
N LYS A 156 19.28 14.85 36.06
CA LYS A 156 18.47 13.72 35.58
C LYS A 156 18.22 13.89 34.07
N THR A 157 19.00 13.18 33.29
CA THR A 157 18.68 12.54 31.99
C THR A 157 17.62 13.24 31.12
N GLU A 158 18.08 14.14 30.25
CA GLU A 158 17.30 14.86 29.21
C GLU A 158 16.84 13.98 28.02
N ALA A 159 17.01 12.66 28.11
CA ALA A 159 16.76 11.73 27.01
C ALA A 159 15.29 11.64 26.49
N PRO A 160 14.22 11.78 27.30
CA PRO A 160 12.85 11.65 26.75
C PRO A 160 12.45 12.83 25.86
N ILE A 161 13.09 14.00 26.01
CA ILE A 161 12.76 15.19 25.23
C ILE A 161 13.29 15.07 23.79
N LEU A 162 14.43 14.43 23.58
CA LEU A 162 15.04 14.29 22.26
C LEU A 162 14.24 13.34 21.36
N LEU A 163 13.77 12.22 21.89
CA LEU A 163 12.93 11.27 21.17
C LEU A 163 11.55 11.86 20.83
N CYS A 164 10.94 12.59 21.76
CA CYS A 164 9.70 13.33 21.49
C CYS A 164 9.90 14.42 20.43
N ARG A 165 11.00 15.19 20.49
CA ARG A 165 11.33 16.22 19.48
C ARG A 165 11.61 15.61 18.11
N LEU A 166 12.26 14.45 18.05
CA LEU A 166 12.52 13.73 16.81
C LEU A 166 11.21 13.23 16.18
N ASN A 167 10.36 12.56 16.94
CA ASN A 167 9.06 12.09 16.46
C ASN A 167 8.20 13.26 15.94
N LEU A 168 8.13 14.37 16.68
CA LEU A 168 7.38 15.55 16.23
C LEU A 168 7.95 16.15 14.93
N ARG A 169 9.27 16.15 14.73
CA ARG A 169 9.89 16.59 13.47
C ARG A 169 9.54 15.66 12.31
N LEU A 170 9.56 14.35 12.55
CA LEU A 170 9.29 13.34 11.54
C LEU A 170 7.82 13.37 11.09
N THR A 171 6.88 13.49 12.04
CA THR A 171 5.45 13.68 11.75
C THR A 171 5.19 14.97 10.98
N ARG A 172 5.82 16.09 11.37
CA ARG A 172 5.69 17.36 10.63
C ARG A 172 6.22 17.26 9.21
N TRP A 173 7.33 16.55 9.00
CA TRP A 173 7.90 16.35 7.68
C TRP A 173 6.97 15.54 6.79
N MET A 174 6.46 14.40 7.28
CA MET A 174 5.51 13.55 6.55
C MET A 174 4.22 14.29 6.15
N LEU A 175 3.64 15.06 7.08
CA LEU A 175 2.45 15.87 6.77
C LEU A 175 2.75 16.93 5.72
N ARG A 176 3.94 17.55 5.76
CA ARG A 176 4.33 18.58 4.79
C ARG A 176 4.58 18.00 3.40
N THR A 177 5.12 16.79 3.30
CA THR A 177 5.29 16.09 2.02
C THR A 177 3.96 15.67 1.41
N SER A 178 3.04 15.10 2.22
CA SER A 178 1.72 14.72 1.74
C SER A 178 0.88 15.93 1.32
N ALA A 179 0.96 17.04 2.07
CA ALA A 179 0.27 18.28 1.72
C ALA A 179 0.77 18.89 0.40
N ARG A 180 2.05 18.71 0.04
CA ARG A 180 2.57 19.14 -1.28
C ARG A 180 2.00 18.30 -2.40
N GLY A 181 1.99 16.97 -2.26
CA GLY A 181 1.37 16.08 -3.24
C GLY A 181 -0.12 16.40 -3.46
N TRP A 182 -0.86 16.56 -2.37
CA TRP A 182 -2.29 16.91 -2.44
C TRP A 182 -2.54 18.28 -3.06
N ARG A 183 -1.67 19.26 -2.83
CA ARG A 183 -1.81 20.60 -3.43
C ARG A 183 -1.59 20.58 -4.95
N GLU A 184 -0.70 19.71 -5.43
CA GLU A 184 -0.48 19.54 -6.87
C GLU A 184 -1.61 18.76 -7.54
N GLU A 185 -2.23 17.82 -6.82
CA GLU A 185 -3.34 17.01 -7.33
C GLU A 185 -4.70 17.75 -7.31
N LEU A 186 -4.96 18.57 -6.28
CA LEU A 186 -6.23 19.27 -6.10
C LEU A 186 -6.35 20.59 -6.88
N PHE A 187 -5.24 21.19 -7.33
CA PHE A 187 -5.25 22.50 -8.02
C PHE A 187 -4.44 22.53 -9.33
N PRO A 188 -4.81 21.71 -10.35
CA PRO A 188 -4.12 21.69 -11.64
C PRO A 188 -4.26 23.00 -12.45
N GLU A 189 -5.29 23.79 -12.17
CA GLU A 189 -5.73 24.96 -12.96
C GLU A 189 -4.77 26.17 -13.00
N ARG A 190 -3.76 26.25 -12.12
CA ARG A 190 -2.91 27.47 -12.06
C ARG A 190 -1.69 27.48 -12.99
N ARG A 191 -1.44 26.42 -13.77
CA ARG A 191 -0.26 26.36 -14.66
C ARG A 191 -0.50 26.79 -16.11
N SER A 192 -1.74 26.95 -16.57
CA SER A 192 -2.03 27.24 -17.98
C SER A 192 -1.99 28.73 -18.37
N ILE A 193 -1.94 29.68 -17.42
CA ILE A 193 -2.14 31.11 -17.73
C ILE A 193 -0.85 31.86 -18.16
N VAL A 194 0.35 31.28 -18.04
CA VAL A 194 1.62 32.03 -18.25
C VAL A 194 2.22 31.91 -19.67
N ARG A 195 1.55 31.27 -20.64
CA ARG A 195 2.10 31.15 -22.02
C ARG A 195 1.14 31.61 -23.12
N ALA A 196 0.76 32.89 -23.09
CA ALA A 196 0.31 33.59 -24.29
C ALA A 196 1.21 34.82 -24.48
N ARG A 197 2.31 34.64 -25.23
CA ARG A 197 3.11 35.75 -25.78
C ARG A 197 2.44 36.11 -27.12
N PRO A 198 1.91 37.32 -27.30
CA PRO A 198 1.42 37.74 -28.60
C PRO A 198 2.61 37.97 -29.55
N SER A 199 2.66 37.22 -30.64
CA SER A 199 3.53 37.53 -31.78
C SER A 199 2.93 38.70 -32.55
N ARG A 200 3.74 39.76 -32.70
CA ARG A 200 3.49 40.90 -33.60
C ARG A 200 3.54 40.47 -35.05
#